data_AF-A0A955KTD6-F1
#
_entry.id   AF-A0A955KTD6-F1
#
_cell.length_a   1.000
_cell.length_b   1.000
_cell.length_c   1.000
_cell.angle_alpha   90.00
_cell.angle_beta   90.00
_cell.angle_gamma   90.00
#
_symmetry.space_group_name_H-M   'P 1'
#
loop_
_entity.id
_entity.type
_entity.pdbx_description
1 polymer ?
#
loop_
_entity_poly.entity_id
_entity_poly.type
_entity_poly.pdbx_seq_one_letter_code
_entity_poly.pdbx_strand_id
1 'polypeptide(L)' 'MLPKQHRFASRPEIRQVFRAGKRSNSTSFTVVQAKLPSRKDLPWRLAVIIKKKVAPLATARNAIRRR' A
#
# COMPACT_ATOMS: atom_id res chain seq x y z
N MET A 1 -10.63 2.39 -11.76
CA MET A 1 -9.35 1.70 -11.46
C MET A 1 -8.28 2.73 -11.14
N LEU A 2 -7.44 2.52 -10.12
CA LEU A 2 -6.37 3.47 -9.76
C LEU A 2 -5.35 3.62 -10.91
N PRO A 3 -4.99 4.81 -11.42
CA PRO A 3 -4.04 4.95 -12.52
C PRO A 3 -2.64 4.42 -12.17
N LYS A 4 -1.87 3.96 -13.17
CA LYS A 4 -0.53 3.34 -12.95
C LYS A 4 0.43 4.26 -12.20
N GLN A 5 0.38 5.58 -12.43
CA GLN A 5 1.22 6.57 -11.74
C GLN A 5 1.03 6.59 -10.22
N HIS A 6 -0.17 6.20 -9.74
CA HIS A 6 -0.52 6.12 -8.33
C HIS A 6 -0.30 4.73 -7.72
N ARG A 7 0.34 3.82 -8.45
CA ARG A 7 0.65 2.46 -7.96
C ARG A 7 2.14 2.36 -7.66
N PHE A 8 2.50 1.57 -6.66
CA PHE A 8 3.89 1.17 -6.47
C PHE A 8 4.34 0.23 -7.59
N ALA A 9 5.55 0.47 -8.10
CA ALA A 9 6.13 -0.32 -9.19
C ALA A 9 6.91 -1.54 -8.67
N SER A 10 7.49 -1.46 -7.47
CA SER A 10 8.45 -2.46 -6.98
C SER A 10 8.33 -2.74 -5.48
N ARG A 11 8.68 -3.96 -5.09
CA ARG A 11 8.75 -4.39 -3.68
C ARG A 11 9.79 -3.60 -2.85
N PRO A 12 10.97 -3.22 -3.37
CA PRO A 12 11.92 -2.37 -2.66
C PRO A 12 11.33 -1.02 -2.20
N GLU A 13 10.58 -0.32 -3.07
CA GLU A 13 9.93 0.94 -2.71
C GLU A 13 8.95 0.76 -1.54
N ILE A 14 8.14 -0.31 -1.60
CA ILE A 14 7.19 -0.63 -0.53
C ILE A 14 7.93 -0.91 0.78
N ARG A 15 9.04 -1.67 0.73
CA ARG A 15 9.90 -1.93 1.91
C ARG A 15 10.47 -0.64 2.49
N GLN A 16 10.86 0.32 1.67
CA GLN A 16 11.33 1.63 2.13
C GLN A 16 10.23 2.36 2.91
N VAL A 17 8.99 2.35 2.42
CA VAL A 17 7.84 2.95 3.13
C VAL A 17 7.60 2.25 4.47
N PHE A 18 7.73 0.93 4.56
CA PHE A 18 7.57 0.22 5.84
C PHE A 18 8.67 0.52 6.87
N ARG A 19 9.88 0.85 6.40
CA ARG A 19 11.04 1.17 7.24
C ARG A 19 11.01 2.61 7.75
N ALA A 20 10.74 3.57 6.86
CA ALA A 20 10.83 5.01 7.16
C ALA A 20 9.46 5.66 7.43
N GLY A 21 8.36 4.97 7.15
CA GLY A 21 7.02 5.54 7.22
C GLY A 21 6.42 5.58 8.62
N LYS A 22 5.59 6.60 8.86
CA LYS A 22 4.75 6.68 10.05
C LYS A 22 3.58 5.71 9.91
N ARG A 23 3.33 4.94 10.97
CA ARG A 23 2.22 3.97 11.02
C ARG A 23 1.03 4.57 11.77
N SER A 24 -0.16 4.33 11.24
CA SER A 24 -1.43 4.61 11.89
C SER A 24 -2.25 3.32 11.90
N ASN A 25 -2.66 2.88 13.09
CA ASN A 25 -3.44 1.66 13.26
C ASN A 25 -4.92 2.01 13.39
N SER A 26 -5.75 1.23 12.73
CA SER A 26 -7.20 1.15 12.93
C SER A 26 -7.54 -0.27 13.36
N THR A 27 -8.74 -0.49 13.88
CA THR A 27 -9.27 -1.82 14.24
C THR A 27 -9.20 -2.79 13.05
N SER A 28 -9.42 -2.30 11.83
CA SER A 28 -9.57 -3.16 10.64
C SER A 28 -8.36 -3.13 9.70
N PHE A 29 -7.48 -2.14 9.80
CA PHE A 29 -6.33 -1.98 8.91
C PHE A 29 -5.22 -1.12 9.52
N THR A 30 -4.02 -1.25 8.97
CA THR A 30 -2.88 -0.37 9.29
C THR A 30 -2.51 0.42 8.04
N VAL A 31 -2.39 1.74 8.18
CA VAL A 31 -1.84 2.62 7.14
C VAL A 31 -0.39 2.92 7.47
N VAL A 32 0.48 2.80 6.47
CA VAL A 32 1.87 3.24 6.57
C VAL A 32 2.13 4.28 5.51
N GLN A 33 2.52 5.48 5.94
CA GLN A 33 2.74 6.62 5.05
C GLN A 33 4.15 7.17 5.21
N ALA A 34 4.82 7.47 4.10
CA ALA A 34 6.13 8.08 4.09
C ALA A 34 6.15 9.21 3.08
N LYS A 35 6.68 10.38 3.48
CA LYS A 35 7.03 11.46 2.56
C LYS A 35 8.48 11.24 2.14
N LEU A 36 8.68 10.83 0.89
CA LEU A 36 10.02 10.60 0.34
C LEU A 36 10.50 11.87 -0.38
N PRO A 37 11.62 12.49 0.02
CA PRO A 37 12.15 13.69 -0.64
C PRO A 37 12.38 13.51 -2.13
N SER A 38 12.78 12.29 -2.54
CA SER A 38 12.97 11.89 -3.94
C SER A 38 11.69 11.92 -4.79
N ARG A 39 10.52 12.20 -4.20
CA ARG A 39 9.22 12.20 -4.88
C ARG A 39 8.38 13.45 -4.60
N LYS A 40 9.00 14.58 -4.25
CA LYS A 40 8.30 15.80 -3.82
C LYS A 40 7.23 16.29 -4.80
N ASP A 41 7.50 16.19 -6.11
CA ASP A 41 6.61 16.68 -7.18
C ASP A 41 5.95 15.55 -7.98
N LEU A 42 5.98 14.32 -7.46
CA LEU A 42 5.40 13.15 -8.12
C LEU A 42 4.05 12.77 -7.49
N PRO A 43 3.14 12.14 -8.27
CA PRO A 43 1.89 11.63 -7.73
C PRO A 43 2.09 10.70 -6.54
N TRP A 44 1.16 10.77 -5.58
CA TRP A 44 1.07 9.84 -4.46
C TRP A 44 0.89 8.42 -4.96
N ARG A 45 1.43 7.43 -4.24
CA ARG A 45 1.33 6.01 -4.58
C ARG A 45 0.65 5.23 -3.46
N LEU A 46 -0.12 4.21 -3.84
CA LEU A 46 -0.82 3.30 -2.93
C LEU A 46 -0.54 1.84 -3.27
N ALA A 47 -0.35 1.04 -2.23
CA ALA A 47 -0.29 -0.42 -2.30
C ALA A 47 -1.17 -1.01 -1.20
N VAL A 48 -2.03 -1.95 -1.58
CA VAL A 48 -2.89 -2.71 -0.64
C VAL A 48 -2.31 -4.09 -0.42
N ILE A 49 -1.83 -4.34 0.80
CA ILE A 49 -1.21 -5.60 1.19
C ILE A 49 -2.16 -6.35 2.13
N ILE A 50 -2.53 -7.56 1.74
CA ILE A 50 -3.46 -8.41 2.49
C ILE A 50 -2.74 -9.73 2.79
N LYS A 51 -2.63 -10.09 4.08
CA LYS A 51 -2.07 -11.38 4.48
C LYS A 51 -3.01 -12.51 4.06
N LYS A 52 -2.47 -13.63 3.58
CA LYS A 52 -3.26 -14.81 3.17
C LYS A 52 -4.17 -15.32 4.29
N LYS A 53 -3.76 -15.19 5.56
CA LYS A 53 -4.56 -15.55 6.74
C LYS A 53 -5.82 -14.70 6.95
N VAL A 54 -5.84 -13.46 6.45
CA VAL A 54 -6.99 -12.54 6.62
C VAL A 54 -8.07 -12.84 5.58
N ALA A 55 -7.66 -13.21 4.36
CA ALA A 55 -8.55 -13.62 3.29
C ALA A 55 -7.89 -14.76 2.50
N PRO A 56 -8.22 -16.03 2.81
CA PRO A 56 -7.60 -17.20 2.19
C PRO A 56 -7.86 -17.28 0.68
N LEU A 57 -9.09 -16.97 0.28
CA LEU A 57 -9.53 -16.99 -1.11
C LEU A 57 -8.92 -15.82 -1.90
N ALA A 58 -8.40 -16.11 -3.09
CA ALA A 58 -7.84 -15.09 -3.98
C ALA A 58 -8.90 -14.08 -4.44
N THR A 59 -10.13 -14.54 -4.67
CA THR A 59 -11.29 -13.71 -5.02
C THR A 59 -11.60 -12.68 -3.93
N ALA A 60 -11.64 -13.10 -2.67
CA ALA A 60 -11.84 -12.21 -1.53
C ALA A 60 -10.73 -11.14 -1.43
N ARG A 61 -9.46 -11.53 -1.60
CA ARG A 61 -8.34 -10.55 -1.64
C ARG A 61 -8.47 -9.55 -2.78
N ASN A 62 -8.87 -10.01 -3.96
CA ASN A 62 -9.08 -9.14 -5.13
C ASN A 62 -10.27 -8.19 -4.93
N ALA A 63 -11.33 -8.64 -4.27
CA ALA A 63 -12.45 -7.78 -3.89
C ALA A 63 -12.02 -6.67 -2.92
N ILE A 64 -11.25 -7.00 -1.88
CA ILE A 64 -10.73 -6.02 -0.92
C ILE A 64 -9.79 -5.01 -1.59
N ARG A 65 -8.95 -5.43 -2.54
CA ARG A 65 -8.07 -4.50 -3.28
C ARG A 65 -8.80 -3.51 -4.19
N ARG A 66 -10.05 -3.80 -4.56
CA ARG A 66 -10.85 -2.97 -5.48
C ARG A 66 -11.79 -2.00 -4.77
N ARG A 67 -12.18 -2.34 -3.53
CA ARG A 67 -12.92 -1.46 -2.63
C ARG A 67 -11.98 -0.37 -2.12
#